data_AF-A0A6A6FR65-F1
#
_entry.id   AF-A0A6A6FR65-F1
#
_cell.length_a   1.000
_cell.length_b   1.000
_cell.length_c   1.000
_cell.angle_alpha   90.00
_cell.angle_beta   90.00
_cell.angle_gamma   90.00
#
_symmetry.space_group_name_H-M   'P 1'
#
loop_
_entity.id
_entity.type
_entity.pdbx_description
1 polymer ?
#
loop_
_entity_poly.entity_id
_entity_poly.type
_entity_poly.pdbx_seq_one_letter_code
_entity_poly.pdbx_strand_id
1 'polypeptide(L)'
;MNDLREILHEAPFLAMGTDGAQLVRNKRILHNEDGLPQLFDDRFSGSMAGEWPWDVKSDAKELYHKWSSKNFDDDMLRGIKPAQKGKHAEDDRMADQVDKECQVSSKYVGNGQLVNGQWWPTLLCALRDGAHGDSQSGISGETYVAAYSCFISGGKNHLYDDKDMGDIVEYFGQDSATPGQVSRGTSLLQKNVSKKLPVRFIRSSKVNSIYAPTIGFRYDGLYDVVSSTLEDESKQRYKFKLVRRSDQGPIRGGDGPEARPTRQEVMRYKQDKRFRGFGKD
;
A
#
# COMPACT_ATOMS: atom_id res chain seq x y z
N MET A 1 -8.13 -22.96 12.10
CA MET A 1 -7.85 -21.94 11.05
C MET A 1 -8.35 -20.55 11.41
N ASN A 2 -9.59 -20.39 11.88
CA ASN A 2 -10.11 -19.07 12.28
C ASN A 2 -9.30 -18.46 13.44
N ASP A 3 -9.00 -19.24 14.49
CA ASP A 3 -8.18 -18.78 15.62
C ASP A 3 -6.79 -18.29 15.17
N LEU A 4 -6.18 -18.97 14.19
CA LEU A 4 -4.88 -18.56 13.64
C LEU A 4 -4.97 -17.23 12.89
N ARG A 5 -6.04 -17.01 12.10
CA ARG A 5 -6.27 -15.72 11.44
C ARG A 5 -6.43 -14.61 12.47
N GLU A 6 -7.23 -14.83 13.51
CA GLU A 6 -7.40 -13.85 14.57
C GLU A 6 -6.06 -13.50 15.25
N ILE A 7 -5.24 -14.51 15.56
CA ILE A 7 -3.90 -14.29 16.12
C ILE A 7 -3.03 -13.46 15.16
N LEU A 8 -2.99 -13.80 13.87
CA LEU A 8 -2.22 -13.06 12.87
C LEU A 8 -2.73 -11.63 12.68
N HIS A 9 -4.04 -11.39 12.82
CA HIS A 9 -4.66 -10.08 12.64
C HIS A 9 -4.53 -9.18 13.88
N GLU A 10 -4.40 -9.76 15.07
CA GLU A 10 -4.11 -9.03 16.32
C GLU A 10 -2.61 -8.79 16.53
N ALA A 11 -1.75 -9.70 16.05
CA ALA A 11 -0.31 -9.66 16.30
C ALA A 11 0.39 -8.33 15.93
N PRO A 12 0.06 -7.65 14.81
CA PRO A 12 0.63 -6.34 14.48
C PRO A 12 0.36 -5.24 15.52
N PHE A 13 -0.65 -5.42 16.36
CA PHE A 13 -1.14 -4.45 17.33
C PHE A 13 -0.89 -4.86 18.79
N LEU A 14 -0.02 -5.85 19.00
CA LEU A 14 0.47 -6.21 20.33
C LEU A 14 1.43 -5.11 20.79
N ALA A 15 1.10 -4.44 21.89
CA ALA A 15 1.93 -3.41 22.53
C ALA A 15 3.20 -4.03 23.14
N MET A 16 4.15 -4.42 22.29
CA MET A 16 5.39 -5.06 22.69
C MET A 16 6.42 -4.05 23.24
N GLY A 17 6.24 -2.76 22.97
CA GLY A 17 7.10 -1.68 23.45
C GLY A 17 8.58 -1.91 23.12
N THR A 18 9.46 -1.49 24.03
CA THR A 18 10.92 -1.65 23.90
C THR A 18 11.38 -3.11 23.95
N ASP A 19 10.55 -4.01 24.47
CA ASP A 19 10.89 -5.42 24.67
C ASP A 19 10.58 -6.30 23.45
N GLY A 20 9.95 -5.74 22.40
CA GLY A 20 9.50 -6.50 21.24
C GLY A 20 10.61 -7.31 20.56
N ALA A 21 11.82 -6.75 20.45
CA ALA A 21 12.96 -7.47 19.91
C ALA A 21 13.32 -8.71 20.74
N GLN A 22 13.35 -8.57 22.07
CA GLN A 22 13.67 -9.67 22.97
C GLN A 22 12.55 -10.72 23.00
N LEU A 23 11.29 -10.30 22.95
CA LEU A 23 10.13 -11.19 22.91
C LEU A 23 10.12 -12.06 21.64
N VAL A 24 10.25 -11.42 20.47
CA VAL A 24 10.28 -12.09 19.16
C VAL A 24 11.44 -13.09 19.10
N ARG A 25 12.61 -12.73 19.66
CA ARG A 25 13.77 -13.63 19.76
C ARG A 25 13.52 -14.81 20.70
N ASN A 26 13.07 -14.54 21.93
CA ASN A 26 12.87 -15.58 22.95
C ASN A 26 11.82 -16.60 22.54
N LYS A 27 10.78 -16.15 21.83
CA LYS A 27 9.72 -16.99 21.30
C LYS A 27 10.04 -17.57 19.92
N ARG A 28 11.23 -17.30 19.38
CA ARG A 28 11.73 -17.83 18.10
C ARG A 28 10.78 -17.58 16.92
N ILE A 29 10.03 -16.49 16.97
CA ILE A 29 8.94 -16.20 16.04
C ILE A 29 9.41 -16.08 14.58
N LEU A 30 10.66 -15.69 14.36
CA LEU A 30 11.25 -15.55 13.02
C LEU A 30 12.11 -16.75 12.61
N HIS A 31 12.16 -17.83 13.40
CA HIS A 31 12.96 -19.01 13.07
C HIS A 31 12.22 -19.88 12.06
N ASN A 32 12.98 -20.51 11.16
CA ASN A 32 12.42 -21.33 10.08
C ASN A 32 11.65 -22.54 10.63
N GLU A 33 12.23 -23.24 11.60
CA GLU A 33 11.77 -24.56 12.04
C GLU A 33 10.60 -24.52 13.02
N ASP A 34 10.24 -23.37 13.58
CA ASP A 34 9.23 -23.25 14.65
C ASP A 34 8.56 -21.87 14.74
N GLY A 35 8.82 -20.98 13.79
CA GLY A 35 8.24 -19.64 13.72
C GLY A 35 7.27 -19.43 12.56
N LEU A 36 7.01 -18.16 12.24
CA LEU A 36 6.15 -17.73 11.13
C LEU A 36 6.50 -18.35 9.77
N PRO A 37 7.78 -18.61 9.40
CA PRO A 37 8.10 -19.24 8.13
C PRO A 37 7.41 -20.58 7.89
N GLN A 38 7.07 -21.34 8.94
CA GLN A 38 6.29 -22.57 8.78
C GLN A 38 4.93 -22.35 8.10
N LEU A 39 4.37 -21.14 8.19
CA LEU A 39 3.06 -20.82 7.63
C LEU A 39 3.13 -20.46 6.14
N PHE A 40 4.24 -19.92 5.64
CA PHE A 40 4.30 -19.32 4.30
C PHE A 40 5.42 -19.86 3.40
N ASP A 41 6.29 -20.71 3.92
CA ASP A 41 7.40 -21.30 3.18
C ASP A 41 7.37 -22.83 3.30
N ASP A 42 6.90 -23.48 2.23
CA ASP A 42 6.65 -24.92 2.20
C ASP A 42 7.91 -25.77 2.48
N ARG A 43 9.11 -25.18 2.36
CA ARG A 43 10.39 -25.83 2.76
C ARG A 43 10.48 -26.09 4.26
N PHE A 44 9.76 -25.32 5.06
CA PHE A 44 9.76 -25.39 6.52
C PHE A 44 8.42 -25.82 7.11
N SER A 45 7.37 -25.96 6.30
CA SER A 45 6.02 -26.29 6.74
C SER A 45 5.81 -27.76 7.13
N GLY A 46 6.80 -28.64 6.94
CA GLY A 46 6.68 -30.06 7.27
C GLY A 46 5.47 -30.71 6.60
N SER A 47 4.62 -31.38 7.39
CA SER A 47 3.38 -32.01 6.89
C SER A 47 2.31 -31.00 6.43
N MET A 48 2.47 -29.71 6.71
CA MET A 48 1.55 -28.64 6.31
C MET A 48 1.96 -27.96 4.99
N ALA A 49 3.01 -28.42 4.33
CA ALA A 49 3.44 -27.90 3.04
C ALA A 49 2.30 -27.98 2.01
N GLY A 50 1.95 -26.83 1.41
CA GLY A 50 0.85 -26.72 0.46
C GLY A 50 -0.56 -26.60 1.07
N GLU A 51 -0.73 -26.88 2.37
CA GLU A 51 -2.04 -26.95 3.03
C GLU A 51 -2.50 -25.62 3.62
N TRP A 52 -1.58 -24.69 3.90
CA TRP A 52 -1.93 -23.38 4.47
C TRP A 52 -2.73 -22.52 3.48
N PRO A 53 -3.87 -21.94 3.89
CA PRO A 53 -4.62 -21.00 3.05
C PRO A 53 -3.76 -19.82 2.60
N TRP A 54 -3.92 -19.41 1.35
CA TRP A 54 -3.07 -18.38 0.73
C TRP A 54 -3.09 -17.05 1.49
N ASP A 55 -4.21 -16.69 2.11
CA ASP A 55 -4.37 -15.45 2.89
C ASP A 55 -3.59 -15.54 4.20
N VAL A 56 -3.60 -16.70 4.87
CA VAL A 56 -2.79 -16.99 6.05
C VAL A 56 -1.30 -16.95 5.72
N LYS A 57 -0.89 -17.53 4.58
CA LYS A 57 0.50 -17.41 4.08
C LYS A 57 0.89 -15.93 3.92
N SER A 58 -0.01 -15.11 3.39
CA SER A 58 0.24 -13.69 3.13
C SER A 58 0.35 -12.89 4.43
N ASP A 59 -0.60 -13.04 5.34
CA ASP A 59 -0.61 -12.33 6.63
C ASP A 59 0.60 -12.71 7.49
N ALA A 60 0.99 -13.99 7.52
CA ALA A 60 2.19 -14.45 8.23
C ALA A 60 3.48 -13.86 7.63
N LYS A 61 3.57 -13.78 6.30
CA LYS A 61 4.72 -13.21 5.59
C LYS A 61 4.84 -11.70 5.82
N GLU A 62 3.73 -10.97 5.81
CA GLU A 62 3.70 -9.54 6.14
C GLU A 62 4.20 -9.30 7.56
N LEU A 63 3.71 -10.08 8.53
CA LEU A 63 4.14 -10.00 9.93
C LEU A 63 5.63 -10.33 10.09
N TYR A 64 6.11 -11.36 9.37
CA TYR A 64 7.53 -11.71 9.32
C TYR A 64 8.38 -10.55 8.79
N HIS A 65 8.00 -9.91 7.68
CA HIS A 65 8.72 -8.75 7.14
C HIS A 65 8.73 -7.56 8.12
N LYS A 66 7.59 -7.28 8.77
CA LYS A 66 7.48 -6.24 9.80
C LYS A 66 8.47 -6.48 10.96
N TRP A 67 8.47 -7.67 11.55
CA TRP A 67 9.33 -7.96 12.70
C TRP A 67 10.79 -8.21 12.34
N SER A 68 11.09 -8.79 11.18
CA SER A 68 12.48 -8.95 10.71
C SER A 68 13.15 -7.62 10.35
N SER A 69 12.38 -6.61 9.97
CA SER A 69 12.86 -5.22 9.77
C SER A 69 12.96 -4.42 11.07
N LYS A 70 12.82 -5.07 12.24
CA LYS A 70 12.84 -4.46 13.58
C LYS A 70 11.73 -3.44 13.83
N ASN A 71 10.63 -3.52 13.08
CA ASN A 71 9.44 -2.72 13.31
C ASN A 71 8.49 -3.46 14.26
N PHE A 72 8.66 -3.26 15.56
CA PHE A 72 7.85 -3.88 16.63
C PHE A 72 6.73 -2.98 17.17
N ASP A 73 6.54 -1.83 16.54
CA ASP A 73 5.61 -0.79 16.99
C ASP A 73 4.16 -1.16 16.62
N ASP A 74 3.24 -0.94 17.55
CA ASP A 74 1.80 -1.17 17.40
C ASP A 74 1.02 0.09 16.98
N ASP A 75 1.67 1.25 16.93
CA ASP A 75 1.09 2.50 16.47
C ASP A 75 0.99 2.53 14.93
N MET A 76 -0.25 2.55 14.43
CA MET A 76 -0.54 2.72 12.99
C MET A 76 0.08 4.00 12.41
N LEU A 77 0.20 5.06 13.22
CA LEU A 77 0.76 6.36 12.88
C LEU A 77 2.23 6.49 13.28
N ARG A 78 2.93 5.39 13.61
CA ARG A 78 4.38 5.40 13.83
C ARG A 78 5.09 6.21 12.75
N GLY A 79 5.95 7.13 13.16
CA GLY A 79 6.75 7.93 12.24
C GLY A 79 5.94 8.91 11.39
N ILE A 80 4.67 9.18 11.72
CA ILE A 80 3.91 10.27 11.13
C ILE A 80 3.97 11.47 12.08
N LYS A 81 4.53 12.57 11.59
CA LYS A 81 4.66 13.84 12.29
C LYS A 81 3.46 14.72 11.90
N PRO A 82 2.51 14.97 12.81
CA PRO A 82 1.35 15.79 12.48
C PRO A 82 1.76 17.25 12.23
N ALA A 83 0.98 17.91 11.39
CA ALA A 83 1.02 19.33 11.14
C ALA A 83 1.10 20.14 12.44
N GLN A 84 2.18 20.90 12.61
CA GLN A 84 2.25 21.87 13.70
C GLN A 84 1.43 23.10 13.32
N LYS A 85 0.65 23.63 14.26
CA LYS A 85 0.02 24.94 14.08
C LYS A 85 1.13 25.98 13.93
N GLY A 86 1.02 26.83 12.91
CA GLY A 86 1.84 28.01 12.78
C GLY A 86 1.77 28.87 14.05
N LYS A 87 2.85 29.59 14.35
CA LYS A 87 2.93 30.42 15.58
C LYS A 87 2.00 31.64 15.47
N HIS A 88 1.70 32.07 14.25
CA HIS A 88 0.79 33.15 13.94
C HIS A 88 -0.41 32.66 13.12
N ALA A 89 -1.53 33.38 13.18
CA ALA A 89 -2.75 33.02 12.45
C ALA A 89 -2.59 33.09 10.92
N GLU A 90 -1.57 33.80 10.45
CA GLU A 90 -1.22 34.00 9.03
C GLU A 90 -0.21 32.96 8.52
N ASP A 91 0.38 32.16 9.42
CA ASP A 91 1.31 31.09 9.03
C ASP A 91 0.52 29.90 8.47
N ASP A 92 0.81 29.52 7.23
CA ASP A 92 0.29 28.28 6.64
C ASP A 92 0.61 27.09 7.55
N ARG A 93 -0.39 26.25 7.82
CA ARG A 93 -0.14 24.99 8.53
C ARG A 93 0.78 24.13 7.66
N MET A 94 1.92 23.73 8.23
CA MET A 94 2.77 22.72 7.62
C MET A 94 1.96 21.42 7.46
N ALA A 95 2.02 20.78 6.29
CA ALA A 95 1.37 19.49 6.09
C ALA A 95 1.95 18.40 7.00
N ASP A 96 1.19 17.33 7.25
CA ASP A 96 1.68 16.13 7.93
C ASP A 96 2.88 15.52 7.15
N GLN A 97 3.88 15.02 7.88
CA GLN A 97 5.11 14.49 7.28
C GLN A 97 5.48 13.10 7.78
N VAL A 98 6.28 12.39 7.00
CA VAL A 98 6.89 11.13 7.42
C VAL A 98 8.26 11.41 8.03
N ASP A 99 8.53 10.79 9.17
CA ASP A 99 9.86 10.72 9.76
C ASP A 99 10.81 9.95 8.85
N LYS A 100 11.92 10.60 8.46
CA LYS A 100 12.90 10.01 7.54
C LYS A 100 13.57 8.77 8.09
N GLU A 101 13.70 8.67 9.42
CA GLU A 101 14.24 7.45 10.06
C GLU A 101 13.28 6.26 9.96
N CYS A 102 11.98 6.53 9.83
CA CYS A 102 10.95 5.51 9.67
C CYS A 102 10.64 5.19 8.20
N GLN A 103 11.13 6.00 7.26
CA GLN A 103 10.77 5.92 5.84
C GLN A 103 11.57 4.83 5.12
N VAL A 104 10.86 3.85 4.57
CA VAL A 104 11.40 2.83 3.67
C VAL A 104 11.44 3.39 2.25
N SER A 105 12.53 3.14 1.53
CA SER A 105 12.65 3.56 0.13
C SER A 105 11.59 2.90 -0.74
N SER A 106 10.88 3.68 -1.55
CA SER A 106 9.94 3.20 -2.57
C SER A 106 10.56 3.11 -3.97
N LYS A 107 11.85 3.45 -4.10
CA LYS A 107 12.58 3.59 -5.38
C LYS A 107 13.08 2.25 -5.91
N TYR A 108 12.15 1.34 -6.20
CA TYR A 108 12.45 0.04 -6.79
C TYR A 108 11.29 -0.42 -7.67
N VAL A 109 11.60 -1.23 -8.69
CA VAL A 109 10.60 -1.91 -9.51
C VAL A 109 10.20 -3.23 -8.83
N GLY A 110 8.91 -3.56 -8.88
CA GLY A 110 8.38 -4.80 -8.31
C GLY A 110 7.88 -4.68 -6.87
N ASN A 111 7.68 -5.84 -6.23
CA ASN A 111 7.06 -5.98 -4.91
C ASN A 111 7.96 -5.57 -3.74
N GLY A 112 9.27 -5.80 -3.86
CA GLY A 112 10.15 -5.70 -2.69
C GLY A 112 9.66 -6.63 -1.58
N GLN A 113 9.44 -6.08 -0.39
CA GLN A 113 8.87 -6.79 0.76
C GLN A 113 7.36 -6.61 0.93
N LEU A 114 6.69 -5.89 0.03
CA LEU A 114 5.24 -5.70 0.12
C LEU A 114 4.50 -7.00 -0.13
N VAL A 115 3.40 -7.19 0.58
CA VAL A 115 2.53 -8.36 0.45
C VAL A 115 1.16 -7.92 -0.05
N ASN A 116 0.57 -8.73 -0.94
CA ASN A 116 -0.76 -8.45 -1.49
C ASN A 116 -1.80 -8.28 -0.37
N GLY A 117 -2.55 -7.18 -0.47
CA GLY A 117 -3.53 -6.70 0.49
C GLY A 117 -2.98 -6.01 1.74
N GLN A 118 -1.66 -5.79 1.84
CA GLN A 118 -1.09 -4.94 2.88
C GLN A 118 -1.81 -3.57 2.88
N TRP A 119 -2.21 -3.12 4.08
CA TRP A 119 -3.11 -1.99 4.26
C TRP A 119 -2.46 -0.85 5.06
N TRP A 120 -2.85 0.38 4.74
CA TRP A 120 -2.44 1.59 5.43
C TRP A 120 -3.63 2.51 5.71
N PRO A 121 -3.66 3.17 6.87
CA PRO A 121 -4.74 4.08 7.20
C PRO A 121 -4.71 5.38 6.36
N THR A 122 -3.53 5.79 5.89
CA THR A 122 -3.32 7.03 5.11
C THR A 122 -2.29 6.81 4.00
N LEU A 123 -2.28 7.69 3.00
CA LEU A 123 -1.25 7.68 1.96
C LEU A 123 0.15 7.93 2.54
N LEU A 124 0.27 8.74 3.59
CA LEU A 124 1.54 8.96 4.29
C LEU A 124 2.07 7.69 4.96
N CYS A 125 1.19 6.84 5.50
CA CYS A 125 1.61 5.54 6.01
C CYS A 125 2.09 4.60 4.88
N ALA A 126 1.42 4.61 3.73
CA ALA A 126 1.89 3.88 2.55
C ALA A 126 3.22 4.42 2.01
N LEU A 127 3.46 5.72 2.12
CA LEU A 127 4.73 6.37 1.79
C LEU A 127 5.84 6.00 2.77
N ARG A 128 5.53 6.01 4.08
CA ARG A 128 6.45 5.58 5.15
C ARG A 128 6.93 4.17 4.92
N ASP A 129 6.04 3.25 4.56
CA ASP A 129 6.39 1.84 4.39
C ASP A 129 6.88 1.51 2.96
N GLY A 130 7.10 2.52 2.11
CA GLY A 130 7.72 2.37 0.80
C GLY A 130 6.81 1.80 -0.29
N ALA A 131 5.52 1.65 -0.03
CA ALA A 131 4.54 1.21 -1.03
C ALA A 131 4.34 2.25 -2.13
N HIS A 132 4.29 3.52 -1.74
CA HIS A 132 4.22 4.68 -2.62
C HIS A 132 5.34 5.68 -2.30
N GLY A 133 5.66 6.58 -3.23
CA GLY A 133 6.80 7.49 -3.06
C GLY A 133 6.45 8.98 -3.03
N ASP A 134 5.17 9.33 -3.12
CA ASP A 134 4.71 10.72 -3.13
C ASP A 134 3.55 10.90 -2.14
N SER A 135 3.51 12.02 -1.42
CA SER A 135 2.50 12.25 -0.38
C SER A 135 1.17 12.74 -0.96
N GLN A 136 1.13 13.10 -2.25
CA GLN A 136 -0.04 13.69 -2.90
C GLN A 136 -0.28 13.14 -4.31
N SER A 137 0.79 12.96 -5.08
CA SER A 137 0.70 12.61 -6.50
C SER A 137 0.27 11.16 -6.69
N GLY A 138 -0.69 10.91 -7.58
CA GLY A 138 -1.18 9.55 -7.89
C GLY A 138 -0.13 8.60 -8.46
N ILE A 139 0.96 9.13 -9.04
CA ILE A 139 2.01 8.36 -9.72
C ILE A 139 3.36 8.76 -9.11
N SER A 140 4.14 7.76 -8.70
CA SER A 140 5.47 7.97 -8.14
C SER A 140 6.52 7.12 -8.84
N GLY A 141 7.66 7.75 -9.16
CA GLY A 141 8.73 7.12 -9.92
C GLY A 141 9.91 8.05 -10.20
N GLU A 142 10.81 7.55 -11.03
CA GLU A 142 12.07 8.22 -11.35
C GLU A 142 12.23 8.38 -12.86
N THR A 143 12.61 9.60 -13.27
CA THR A 143 12.64 10.02 -14.67
C THR A 143 13.47 9.08 -15.55
N TYR A 144 14.60 8.57 -15.06
CA TYR A 144 15.47 7.68 -15.86
C TYR A 144 15.03 6.21 -15.85
N VAL A 145 14.09 5.84 -14.96
CA VAL A 145 13.57 4.47 -14.83
C VAL A 145 12.17 4.40 -15.42
N ALA A 146 11.13 4.53 -14.60
CA ALA A 146 9.72 4.53 -14.94
C ALA A 146 8.92 4.88 -13.66
N ALA A 147 7.60 4.72 -13.67
CA ALA A 147 6.81 4.70 -12.44
C ALA A 147 7.12 3.42 -11.65
N TYR A 148 7.32 3.57 -10.34
CA TYR A 148 7.44 2.44 -9.40
C TYR A 148 6.08 2.04 -8.85
N SER A 149 5.20 3.02 -8.65
CA SER A 149 3.88 2.82 -8.05
C SER A 149 2.89 3.86 -8.55
N CYS A 150 1.62 3.49 -8.61
CA CYS A 150 0.51 4.41 -8.73
C CYS A 150 -0.64 3.99 -7.81
N PHE A 151 -1.52 4.94 -7.49
CA PHE A 151 -2.76 4.66 -6.80
C PHE A 151 -3.96 5.23 -7.54
N ILE A 152 -5.08 4.51 -7.44
CA ILE A 152 -6.39 5.01 -7.83
C ILE A 152 -7.09 5.59 -6.60
N SER A 153 -7.65 6.78 -6.78
CA SER A 153 -8.43 7.49 -5.78
C SER A 153 -9.78 7.90 -6.38
N GLY A 154 -10.62 8.51 -5.57
CA GLY A 154 -11.89 9.05 -6.01
C GLY A 154 -12.36 10.17 -5.07
N GLY A 155 -13.67 10.32 -4.97
CA GLY A 155 -14.33 11.37 -4.19
C GLY A 155 -14.92 12.46 -5.07
N LYS A 156 -15.62 13.41 -4.44
CA LYS A 156 -16.45 14.42 -5.14
C LYS A 156 -15.67 15.31 -6.13
N ASN A 157 -14.38 15.50 -5.90
CA ASN A 157 -13.51 16.35 -6.72
C ASN A 157 -12.58 15.52 -7.64
N HIS A 158 -12.83 14.21 -7.79
CA HIS A 158 -12.04 13.37 -8.68
C HIS A 158 -12.30 13.75 -10.13
N LEU A 159 -11.23 14.07 -10.86
CA LEU A 159 -11.32 14.68 -12.19
C LEU A 159 -11.35 13.65 -13.33
N TYR A 160 -11.00 12.40 -13.04
CA TYR A 160 -10.72 11.39 -14.04
C TYR A 160 -11.74 10.25 -13.98
N ASP A 161 -12.18 9.77 -15.15
CA ASP A 161 -13.14 8.67 -15.26
C ASP A 161 -12.42 7.31 -15.24
N ASP A 162 -11.63 7.07 -14.19
CA ASP A 162 -10.91 5.81 -14.02
C ASP A 162 -11.90 4.64 -13.91
N LYS A 163 -11.63 3.52 -14.61
CA LYS A 163 -12.45 2.31 -14.51
C LYS A 163 -11.68 1.18 -13.86
N ASP A 164 -12.20 0.69 -12.74
CA ASP A 164 -11.60 -0.38 -11.97
C ASP A 164 -12.40 -1.68 -12.16
N MET A 165 -11.87 -2.59 -12.96
CA MET A 165 -12.42 -3.93 -13.20
C MET A 165 -11.59 -5.01 -12.48
N GLY A 166 -10.91 -4.64 -11.39
CA GLY A 166 -10.13 -5.58 -10.59
C GLY A 166 -8.78 -5.87 -11.25
N ASP A 167 -8.70 -6.96 -11.99
CA ASP A 167 -7.46 -7.34 -12.69
C ASP A 167 -7.14 -6.45 -13.89
N ILE A 168 -8.11 -5.67 -14.36
CA ILE A 168 -7.93 -4.67 -15.42
C ILE A 168 -8.33 -3.31 -14.87
N VAL A 169 -7.47 -2.31 -15.05
CA VAL A 169 -7.76 -0.93 -14.68
C VAL A 169 -7.52 -0.03 -15.89
N GLU A 170 -8.50 0.81 -16.24
CA GLU A 170 -8.31 1.95 -17.12
C GLU A 170 -7.99 3.16 -16.25
N TYR A 171 -6.73 3.58 -16.24
CA TYR A 171 -6.18 4.60 -15.36
C TYR A 171 -5.78 5.85 -16.14
N PHE A 172 -6.23 7.03 -15.73
CA PHE A 172 -5.84 8.29 -16.32
C PHE A 172 -4.56 8.84 -15.71
N GLY A 173 -3.65 9.25 -16.57
CA GLY A 173 -2.50 10.05 -16.19
C GLY A 173 -2.93 11.44 -15.74
N GLN A 174 -2.08 12.07 -14.94
CA GLN A 174 -2.31 13.43 -14.47
C GLN A 174 -2.21 14.43 -15.64
N ASP A 175 -3.16 15.35 -15.71
CA ASP A 175 -3.10 16.49 -16.63
C ASP A 175 -1.83 17.31 -16.38
N SER A 176 -1.28 17.90 -17.43
CA SER A 176 -0.17 18.82 -17.29
C SER A 176 -0.64 20.22 -16.88
N ALA A 177 0.08 20.85 -15.95
CA ALA A 177 -0.10 22.27 -15.66
C ALA A 177 0.46 23.16 -16.79
N THR A 178 1.28 22.61 -17.68
CA THR A 178 1.87 23.32 -18.82
C THR A 178 1.22 22.85 -20.13
N PRO A 179 0.52 23.73 -20.87
CA PRO A 179 -0.13 23.37 -22.13
C PRO A 179 0.85 22.71 -23.13
N GLY A 180 0.39 21.65 -23.79
CA GLY A 180 1.16 20.92 -24.80
C GLY A 180 2.32 20.05 -24.26
N GLN A 181 2.52 19.98 -22.94
CA GLN A 181 3.53 19.11 -22.33
C GLN A 181 2.87 17.96 -21.59
N VAL A 182 3.51 16.80 -21.59
CA VAL A 182 3.07 15.65 -20.79
C VAL A 182 3.51 15.87 -19.34
N SER A 183 2.61 15.63 -18.38
CA SER A 183 2.97 15.73 -16.96
C SER A 183 4.07 14.72 -16.58
N ARG A 184 4.83 15.02 -15.53
CA ARG A 184 5.89 14.11 -15.04
C ARG A 184 5.32 12.71 -14.78
N GLY A 185 4.22 12.60 -14.04
CA GLY A 185 3.59 11.32 -13.73
C GLY A 185 3.19 10.53 -14.98
N THR A 186 2.51 11.18 -15.91
CA THR A 186 2.10 10.56 -17.19
C THR A 186 3.31 10.08 -18.00
N SER A 187 4.38 10.86 -18.06
CA SER A 187 5.62 10.47 -18.76
C SER A 187 6.30 9.23 -18.13
N LEU A 188 6.14 9.03 -16.81
CA LEU A 188 6.66 7.86 -16.11
C LEU A 188 5.89 6.59 -16.49
N LEU A 189 4.55 6.65 -16.57
CA LEU A 189 3.75 5.50 -17.01
C LEU A 189 3.96 5.16 -18.50
N GLN A 190 4.18 6.16 -19.37
CA GLN A 190 4.60 5.90 -20.75
C GLN A 190 5.94 5.13 -20.82
N LYS A 191 6.85 5.37 -19.85
CA LYS A 191 8.08 4.58 -19.71
C LYS A 191 7.80 3.16 -19.24
N ASN A 192 6.82 2.92 -18.36
CA ASN A 192 6.40 1.56 -18.01
C ASN A 192 5.91 0.79 -19.24
N VAL A 193 5.14 1.42 -20.13
CA VAL A 193 4.69 0.81 -21.40
C VAL A 193 5.90 0.42 -22.27
N SER A 194 6.77 1.38 -22.57
CA SER A 194 7.91 1.14 -23.49
C SER A 194 8.93 0.16 -22.93
N LYS A 195 9.21 0.21 -21.62
CA LYS A 195 10.18 -0.68 -20.95
C LYS A 195 9.56 -1.99 -20.46
N LYS A 196 8.24 -2.17 -20.57
CA LYS A 196 7.49 -3.31 -20.04
C LYS A 196 7.78 -3.57 -18.56
N LEU A 197 7.85 -2.48 -17.78
CA LEU A 197 8.11 -2.55 -16.33
C LEU A 197 6.78 -2.51 -15.58
N PRO A 198 6.58 -3.40 -14.59
CA PRO A 198 5.37 -3.39 -13.78
C PRO A 198 5.33 -2.17 -12.86
N VAL A 199 4.14 -1.82 -12.43
CA VAL A 199 3.87 -0.80 -11.44
C VAL A 199 3.17 -1.42 -10.23
N ARG A 200 3.56 -1.01 -9.02
CA ARG A 200 2.78 -1.33 -7.82
C ARG A 200 1.46 -0.56 -7.85
N PHE A 201 0.34 -1.26 -7.74
CA PHE A 201 -0.98 -0.64 -7.77
C PHE A 201 -1.62 -0.63 -6.38
N ILE A 202 -2.11 0.53 -5.97
CA ILE A 202 -2.72 0.76 -4.66
C ILE A 202 -4.14 1.29 -4.86
N ARG A 203 -5.11 0.75 -4.14
CA ARG A 203 -6.49 1.27 -4.13
C ARG A 203 -6.73 2.09 -2.88
N SER A 204 -7.28 3.29 -3.04
CA SER A 204 -7.82 4.09 -1.94
C SER A 204 -9.28 3.71 -1.67
N SER A 205 -9.74 3.79 -0.44
CA SER A 205 -11.17 3.67 -0.10
C SER A 205 -12.04 4.79 -0.67
N LYS A 206 -11.43 5.85 -1.25
CA LYS A 206 -12.16 6.96 -1.88
C LYS A 206 -12.65 6.63 -3.29
N VAL A 207 -12.12 5.60 -3.96
CA VAL A 207 -12.61 5.20 -5.29
C VAL A 207 -13.94 4.46 -5.16
N ASN A 208 -14.89 4.76 -6.03
CA ASN A 208 -16.16 4.04 -6.11
C ASN A 208 -15.98 2.72 -6.87
N SER A 209 -15.43 1.71 -6.20
CA SER A 209 -15.13 0.40 -6.77
C SER A 209 -15.43 -0.70 -5.76
N ILE A 210 -15.98 -1.82 -6.22
CA ILE A 210 -16.18 -3.01 -5.38
C ILE A 210 -14.85 -3.63 -4.91
N TYR A 211 -13.75 -3.29 -5.60
CA TYR A 211 -12.40 -3.74 -5.25
C TYR A 211 -11.72 -2.82 -4.25
N ALA A 212 -12.26 -1.63 -3.96
CA ALA A 212 -11.67 -0.69 -3.02
C ALA A 212 -11.65 -1.27 -1.59
N PRO A 213 -10.64 -0.93 -0.76
CA PRO A 213 -10.72 -1.21 0.66
C PRO A 213 -11.83 -0.37 1.31
N THR A 214 -12.42 -0.86 2.40
CA THR A 214 -13.49 -0.14 3.12
C THR A 214 -13.00 1.16 3.77
N ILE A 215 -11.70 1.27 4.04
CA ILE A 215 -11.05 2.47 4.57
C ILE A 215 -9.57 2.50 4.17
N GLY A 216 -8.95 3.68 4.11
CA GLY A 216 -7.51 3.82 3.90
C GLY A 216 -7.02 3.46 2.49
N PHE A 217 -5.86 2.83 2.40
CA PHE A 217 -5.17 2.45 1.17
C PHE A 217 -4.73 0.99 1.26
N ARG A 218 -4.84 0.24 0.16
CA ARG A 218 -4.44 -1.18 0.11
C ARG A 218 -3.60 -1.47 -1.12
N TYR A 219 -2.49 -2.18 -0.93
CA TYR A 219 -1.65 -2.64 -2.02
C TYR A 219 -2.26 -3.88 -2.67
N ASP A 220 -2.54 -3.83 -3.98
CA ASP A 220 -3.22 -4.91 -4.69
C ASP A 220 -2.35 -5.61 -5.72
N GLY A 221 -1.02 -5.54 -5.54
CA GLY A 221 -0.04 -6.26 -6.35
C GLY A 221 0.54 -5.45 -7.52
N LEU A 222 1.28 -6.15 -8.38
CA LEU A 222 1.87 -5.62 -9.59
C LEU A 222 0.91 -5.68 -10.76
N TYR A 223 0.89 -4.60 -11.52
CA TYR A 223 0.19 -4.48 -12.79
C TYR A 223 1.18 -4.11 -13.88
N ASP A 224 1.04 -4.72 -15.05
CA ASP A 224 1.75 -4.29 -16.25
C ASP A 224 0.95 -3.16 -16.91
N VAL A 225 1.65 -2.09 -17.29
CA VAL A 225 1.05 -0.97 -18.06
C VAL A 225 1.13 -1.36 -19.53
N VAL A 226 0.02 -1.86 -20.08
CA VAL A 226 0.03 -2.54 -21.39
C VAL A 226 -0.17 -1.60 -22.57
N SER A 227 -0.83 -0.45 -22.35
CA SER A 227 -1.05 0.54 -23.41
C SER A 227 -1.25 1.94 -22.84
N SER A 228 -1.07 2.95 -23.69
CA SER A 228 -1.37 4.36 -23.42
C SER A 228 -2.06 4.98 -24.63
N THR A 229 -3.19 5.65 -24.42
CA THR A 229 -3.96 6.35 -25.46
C THR A 229 -4.14 7.81 -25.05
N LEU A 230 -3.91 8.75 -25.97
CA LEU A 230 -4.20 10.17 -25.74
C LEU A 230 -5.70 10.40 -25.87
N GLU A 231 -6.34 10.95 -24.84
CA GLU A 231 -7.79 11.19 -24.80
C GLU A 231 -8.14 12.68 -24.88
N ASP A 232 -7.25 13.56 -24.42
CA ASP A 232 -7.38 15.03 -24.54
C ASP A 232 -6.01 15.64 -24.84
N GLU A 233 -5.83 16.11 -26.08
CA GLU A 233 -4.58 16.70 -26.55
C GLU A 233 -4.25 18.03 -25.86
N SER A 234 -5.26 18.83 -25.50
CA SER A 234 -5.07 20.14 -24.88
C SER A 234 -4.48 20.02 -23.47
N LYS A 235 -4.85 18.95 -22.75
CA LYS A 235 -4.39 18.66 -21.39
C LYS A 235 -3.24 17.66 -21.34
N GLN A 236 -2.89 17.08 -22.50
CA GLN A 236 -2.00 15.92 -22.60
C GLN A 236 -2.46 14.80 -21.66
N ARG A 237 -3.76 14.53 -21.68
CA ARG A 237 -4.41 13.53 -20.83
C ARG A 237 -4.34 12.17 -21.51
N TYR A 238 -3.64 11.24 -20.88
CA TYR A 238 -3.53 9.87 -21.37
C TYR A 238 -4.34 8.92 -20.51
N LYS A 239 -4.99 7.95 -21.15
CA LYS A 239 -5.56 6.77 -20.50
C LYS A 239 -4.61 5.60 -20.69
N PHE A 240 -4.32 4.92 -19.59
CA PHE A 240 -3.47 3.74 -19.53
C PHE A 240 -4.32 2.51 -19.23
N LYS A 241 -4.01 1.38 -19.87
CA LYS A 241 -4.56 0.09 -19.48
C LYS A 241 -3.53 -0.62 -18.61
N LEU A 242 -3.94 -0.99 -17.40
CA LEU A 242 -3.15 -1.74 -16.45
C LEU A 242 -3.74 -3.15 -16.34
N VAL A 243 -2.90 -4.17 -16.37
CA VAL A 243 -3.32 -5.58 -16.24
C VAL A 243 -2.55 -6.23 -15.10
N ARG A 244 -3.26 -6.77 -14.12
CA ARG A 244 -2.67 -7.40 -12.94
C ARG A 244 -1.88 -8.66 -13.34
N ARG A 245 -0.69 -8.82 -12.77
CA ARG A 245 0.08 -10.06 -12.95
C ARG A 245 -0.56 -11.23 -12.19
N SER A 246 -0.43 -12.42 -12.77
CA SER A 246 -0.78 -13.69 -12.13
C SER A 246 0.08 -13.96 -10.89
N ASP A 247 -0.28 -15.00 -10.13
CA ASP A 247 0.55 -15.56 -9.05
C ASP A 247 0.79 -14.65 -7.85
N GLN A 248 -0.10 -13.67 -7.63
CA GLN A 248 -0.06 -12.75 -6.48
C GLN A 248 -1.19 -13.00 -5.47
N GLY A 249 -1.94 -14.10 -5.64
CA GLY A 249 -3.20 -14.36 -4.93
C GLY A 249 -4.36 -13.43 -5.36
N PRO A 250 -5.59 -13.70 -4.92
CA PRO A 250 -6.75 -12.84 -5.19
C PRO A 250 -6.61 -11.42 -4.64
N ILE A 251 -7.31 -10.45 -5.24
CA ILE A 251 -7.48 -9.11 -4.65
C ILE A 251 -8.20 -9.27 -3.31
N ARG A 252 -7.67 -8.69 -2.23
CA ARG A 252 -8.18 -8.88 -0.85
C ARG A 252 -9.35 -7.95 -0.52
N GLY A 253 -10.35 -7.90 -1.40
CA GLY A 253 -11.61 -7.16 -1.20
C GLY A 253 -12.72 -8.01 -0.58
N GLY A 254 -13.93 -7.46 -0.49
CA GLY A 254 -15.11 -8.15 0.03
C GLY A 254 -15.18 -8.22 1.57
N ASP A 255 -16.02 -9.12 2.08
CA ASP A 255 -16.33 -9.26 3.51
C ASP A 255 -15.84 -10.60 4.12
N GLY A 256 -15.07 -11.38 3.36
CA GLY A 256 -14.51 -12.66 3.79
C GLY A 256 -13.36 -12.51 4.81
N PRO A 257 -12.98 -13.60 5.50
CA PRO A 257 -11.85 -13.59 6.43
C PRO A 257 -10.50 -13.23 5.79
N GLU A 258 -10.39 -13.38 4.48
CA GLU A 258 -9.24 -12.99 3.67
C GLU A 258 -9.23 -11.49 3.31
N ALA A 259 -10.30 -10.74 3.56
CA ALA A 259 -10.40 -9.35 3.14
C ALA A 259 -9.45 -8.44 3.93
N ARG A 260 -8.97 -7.38 3.28
CA ARG A 260 -8.18 -6.30 3.88
C ARG A 260 -8.82 -4.94 3.56
N PRO A 261 -8.92 -4.01 4.51
CA PRO A 261 -8.45 -4.13 5.89
C PRO A 261 -9.22 -5.18 6.70
N THR A 262 -8.52 -5.85 7.63
CA THR A 262 -9.09 -6.81 8.56
C THR A 262 -10.07 -6.12 9.51
N ARG A 263 -10.89 -6.91 10.22
CA ARG A 263 -11.76 -6.39 11.28
C ARG A 263 -10.96 -5.63 12.35
N GLN A 264 -9.77 -6.11 12.69
CA GLN A 264 -8.84 -5.50 13.64
C GLN A 264 -8.32 -4.16 13.13
N GLU A 265 -7.84 -4.10 11.89
CA GLU A 265 -7.37 -2.86 11.26
C GLU A 265 -8.47 -1.79 11.25
N VAL A 266 -9.70 -2.17 10.86
CA VAL A 266 -10.86 -1.27 10.87
C VAL A 266 -11.21 -0.82 12.29
N MET A 267 -11.19 -1.73 13.27
CA MET A 267 -11.50 -1.42 14.67
C MET A 267 -10.48 -0.43 15.24
N ARG A 268 -9.19 -0.70 15.06
CA ARG A 268 -8.10 0.15 15.54
C ARG A 268 -8.17 1.54 14.89
N TYR A 269 -8.41 1.61 13.57
CA TYR A 269 -8.62 2.89 12.88
C TYR A 269 -9.76 3.69 13.50
N LYS A 270 -10.93 3.07 13.72
CA LYS A 270 -12.12 3.77 14.23
C LYS A 270 -11.96 4.25 15.68
N GLN A 271 -11.18 3.52 16.49
CA GLN A 271 -10.92 3.85 17.88
C GLN A 271 -9.88 4.97 18.04
N ASP A 272 -8.92 5.07 17.11
CA ASP A 272 -7.88 6.08 17.16
C ASP A 272 -8.41 7.46 16.77
N LYS A 273 -8.57 8.32 17.77
CA LYS A 273 -9.10 9.68 17.62
C LYS A 273 -8.21 10.57 16.76
N ARG A 274 -6.93 10.25 16.55
CA ARG A 274 -6.00 11.04 15.73
C ARG A 274 -6.48 11.12 14.28
N PHE A 275 -7.09 10.07 13.74
CA PHE A 275 -7.63 10.07 12.38
C PHE A 275 -8.79 11.04 12.14
N ARG A 276 -9.41 11.59 13.20
CA ARG A 276 -10.42 12.65 13.04
C ARG A 276 -9.81 13.99 12.55
N GLY A 277 -8.48 14.12 12.64
CA GLY A 277 -7.72 15.30 12.21
C GLY A 277 -6.82 15.10 10.98
N PHE A 278 -6.46 13.86 10.63
CA PHE A 278 -5.64 13.55 9.45
C PHE A 278 -6.46 13.62 8.15
N GLY A 279 -5.92 14.25 7.11
CA GLY A 279 -6.52 14.26 5.76
C GLY A 279 -7.78 15.13 5.59
N LYS A 280 -7.90 16.20 6.40
CA LYS A 280 -8.79 17.32 6.06
C LYS A 280 -8.09 18.18 5.00
N ASP A 281 -8.33 17.83 3.74
CA ASP A 281 -8.21 18.76 2.62
C ASP A 281 -9.42 19.73 2.66
#